data_AF-W4LFS5-F1
#
_entry.id   AF-W4LFS5-F1
#
_cell.length_a   1.000
_cell.length_b   1.000
_cell.length_c   1.000
_cell.angle_alpha   90.00
_cell.angle_beta   90.00
_cell.angle_gamma   90.00
#
_symmetry.space_group_name_H-M   'P 1'
#
loop_
_entity.id
_entity.type
_entity.pdbx_description
1 polymer ?
#
loop_
_entity_poly.entity_id
_entity_poly.type
_entity_poly.pdbx_seq_one_letter_code
_entity_poly.pdbx_strand_id
1 'polypeptide(L)'
;MISSLQTVAAPSLPLRQQEGFRSITEPLNGLTTPERVRDVVENPDHVVRNLQITQSYHEFTLAFDEFLGHRDGAWCMFATWVSKQVGYFIRNEEVPKPLRQFLGLDVQPGRLSLSPLRRLLLNKPLLRYIRFTVEDVSHYLGEGNRLVYANLGTWFANFLMFLRSHQGPDPMKLDAFLNQLSKDPVNGEEIARAFTHFYHAVYETNPQIKAERMFMTNMLIGLHEQVRLQGPLDNTFQAPIRRALDDPQRHLIPLPLPGLLRRAGATLPKRLASPLIERLEQVLQRVVTACLLTIATPTERLDADQDMPPLPNGEMYPEALKRLTLSEAHDLVEELDYTPHTTRGSGARDWRQLGDRMNYVVDLFRSRQQERILLQAPFSPVQTDAIRAGRLPAGPL
;
A
#
# COMPACT_ATOMS: atom_id res chain seq x y z
N MET A 1 -77.86 -13.50 -2.00
CA MET A 1 -77.01 -14.25 -2.96
C MET A 1 -75.84 -13.35 -3.31
N ILE A 2 -74.71 -13.62 -2.66
CA ILE A 2 -73.47 -12.86 -2.74
C ILE A 2 -72.70 -13.41 -3.96
N SER A 3 -72.41 -12.58 -4.95
CA SER A 3 -71.63 -12.98 -6.13
C SER A 3 -70.36 -12.14 -6.26
N SER A 4 -69.24 -12.83 -6.07
CA SER A 4 -67.97 -12.70 -6.80
C SER A 4 -67.31 -11.32 -6.87
N LEU A 5 -66.44 -11.04 -5.88
CA LEU A 5 -65.27 -10.18 -6.06
C LEU A 5 -64.29 -10.88 -7.00
N GLN A 6 -64.02 -10.29 -8.17
CA GLN A 6 -62.95 -10.68 -9.06
C GLN A 6 -61.61 -10.15 -8.53
N THR A 7 -60.77 -11.06 -8.05
CA THR A 7 -59.38 -10.80 -7.72
C THR A 7 -58.59 -10.63 -9.02
N VAL A 8 -58.15 -9.42 -9.33
CA VAL A 8 -57.23 -9.16 -10.44
C VAL A 8 -55.87 -9.73 -10.06
N ALA A 9 -55.46 -10.82 -10.71
CA ALA A 9 -54.14 -11.41 -10.58
C ALA A 9 -53.09 -10.45 -11.16
N ALA A 10 -52.10 -10.09 -10.36
CA ALA A 10 -50.91 -9.38 -10.83
C ALA A 10 -50.15 -10.27 -11.84
N PRO A 11 -49.55 -9.69 -12.89
CA PRO A 11 -48.79 -10.46 -13.86
C PRO A 11 -47.56 -11.07 -13.16
N SER A 12 -47.46 -12.39 -13.23
CA SER A 12 -46.30 -13.16 -12.79
C SER A 12 -45.07 -12.73 -13.58
N LEU A 13 -44.17 -11.98 -12.93
CA LEU A 13 -42.82 -11.75 -13.43
C LEU A 13 -42.13 -13.11 -13.65
N PRO A 14 -41.47 -13.34 -14.79
CA PRO A 14 -40.75 -14.58 -15.00
C PRO A 14 -39.65 -14.69 -13.94
N LEU A 15 -39.65 -15.80 -13.20
CA LEU A 15 -38.55 -16.25 -12.37
C LEU A 15 -37.29 -16.21 -13.24
N ARG A 16 -36.46 -15.19 -13.03
CA ARG A 16 -35.13 -15.11 -13.62
C ARG A 16 -34.39 -16.31 -13.06
N GLN A 17 -34.17 -17.32 -13.90
CA GLN A 17 -33.25 -18.40 -13.61
C GLN A 17 -31.97 -17.74 -13.12
N GLN A 18 -31.64 -17.97 -11.85
CA GLN A 18 -30.32 -17.68 -11.33
C GLN A 18 -29.36 -18.45 -12.23
N GLU A 19 -28.66 -17.74 -13.11
CA GLU A 19 -27.55 -18.32 -13.85
C GLU A 19 -26.60 -18.88 -12.80
N GLY A 20 -26.52 -20.20 -12.76
CA GLY A 20 -25.73 -20.93 -11.80
C GLY A 20 -24.29 -20.42 -11.84
N PHE A 21 -23.79 -20.07 -10.66
CA PHE A 21 -22.37 -19.88 -10.41
C PHE A 21 -21.63 -21.06 -11.06
N ARG A 22 -20.72 -20.77 -12.00
CA ARG A 22 -20.04 -21.80 -12.81
C ARG A 22 -19.43 -22.86 -11.90
N SER A 23 -19.59 -24.12 -12.33
CA SER A 23 -19.07 -25.30 -11.67
C SER A 23 -17.59 -25.15 -11.28
N ILE A 24 -17.30 -25.41 -10.01
CA ILE A 24 -15.97 -25.42 -9.36
C ILE A 24 -15.21 -26.67 -9.85
N THR A 25 -14.74 -26.66 -11.10
CA THR A 25 -13.88 -27.73 -11.65
C THR A 25 -12.77 -27.20 -12.58
N GLU A 26 -12.52 -25.90 -12.64
CA GLU A 26 -11.25 -25.42 -13.18
C GLU A 26 -10.12 -25.72 -12.18
N PRO A 27 -8.96 -26.23 -12.64
CA PRO A 27 -7.82 -26.46 -11.77
C PRO A 27 -7.46 -25.16 -11.03
N LEU A 28 -6.90 -25.26 -9.82
CA LEU A 28 -6.39 -24.15 -8.99
C LEU A 28 -5.29 -23.28 -9.67
N ASN A 29 -5.10 -23.42 -10.97
CA ASN A 29 -4.17 -22.69 -11.80
C ASN A 29 -4.44 -21.19 -11.71
N GLY A 30 -3.68 -20.52 -10.83
CA GLY A 30 -3.70 -19.07 -10.67
C GLY A 30 -4.25 -18.56 -9.33
N LEU A 31 -4.69 -19.43 -8.41
CA LEU A 31 -5.04 -19.00 -7.05
C LEU A 31 -3.80 -19.01 -6.15
N THR A 32 -3.50 -17.89 -5.51
CA THR A 32 -2.51 -17.85 -4.42
C THR A 32 -3.08 -18.55 -3.18
N THR A 33 -2.53 -19.71 -2.81
CA THR A 33 -2.88 -20.48 -1.59
C THR A 33 -2.05 -20.08 -0.37
N PRO A 34 -2.42 -20.47 0.86
CA PRO A 34 -1.59 -20.20 2.04
C PRO A 34 -0.18 -20.80 1.95
N GLU A 35 -0.03 -21.97 1.32
CA GLU A 35 1.27 -22.59 1.04
C GLU A 35 2.08 -21.71 0.08
N ARG A 36 1.45 -21.22 -0.99
CA ARG A 36 2.11 -20.31 -1.93
C ARG A 36 2.54 -19.00 -1.27
N VAL A 37 1.73 -18.44 -0.36
CA VAL A 37 2.09 -17.25 0.42
C VAL A 37 3.37 -17.52 1.21
N ARG A 38 3.44 -18.66 1.90
CA ARG A 38 4.62 -19.08 2.66
C ARG A 38 5.86 -19.22 1.77
N ASP A 39 5.75 -19.92 0.64
CA ASP A 39 6.86 -20.11 -0.29
C ASP A 39 7.42 -18.76 -0.81
N VAL A 40 6.52 -17.82 -1.13
CA VAL A 40 6.91 -16.48 -1.56
C VAL A 40 7.60 -15.71 -0.43
N VAL A 41 7.07 -15.76 0.79
CA VAL A 41 7.66 -15.07 1.95
C VAL A 41 9.06 -15.60 2.28
N GLU A 42 9.28 -16.91 2.14
CA GLU A 42 10.54 -17.60 2.42
C GLU A 42 11.57 -17.48 1.29
N ASN A 43 11.18 -16.99 0.11
CA ASN A 43 12.09 -16.81 -1.02
C ASN A 43 13.25 -15.85 -0.64
N PRO A 44 14.52 -16.31 -0.69
CA PRO A 44 15.67 -15.49 -0.29
C PRO A 44 16.00 -14.38 -1.29
N ASP A 45 15.60 -14.53 -2.56
CA ASP A 45 15.76 -13.48 -3.57
C ASP A 45 14.68 -12.41 -3.36
N HIS A 46 15.07 -11.31 -2.73
CA HIS A 46 14.17 -10.19 -2.42
C HIS A 46 13.54 -9.51 -3.65
N VAL A 47 14.18 -9.55 -4.82
CA VAL A 47 13.64 -8.99 -6.07
C VAL A 47 12.54 -9.89 -6.58
N VAL A 48 12.85 -11.18 -6.77
CA VAL A 48 11.87 -12.17 -7.23
C VAL A 48 10.71 -12.27 -6.24
N ARG A 49 10.99 -12.26 -4.93
CA ARG A 49 9.99 -12.23 -3.87
C ARG A 49 9.03 -11.04 -4.02
N ASN A 50 9.53 -9.82 -4.20
CA ASN A 50 8.65 -8.65 -4.38
C ASN A 50 7.78 -8.79 -5.63
N LEU A 51 8.33 -9.26 -6.76
CA LEU A 51 7.54 -9.50 -7.97
C LEU A 51 6.43 -10.54 -7.73
N GLN A 52 6.74 -11.60 -6.98
CA GLN A 52 5.76 -12.61 -6.59
C GLN A 52 4.69 -12.03 -5.66
N ILE A 53 5.06 -11.20 -4.68
CA ILE A 53 4.11 -10.49 -3.81
C ILE A 53 3.17 -9.60 -4.64
N THR A 54 3.72 -8.78 -5.55
CA THR A 54 2.94 -7.92 -6.45
C THR A 54 1.96 -8.75 -7.29
N GLN A 55 2.42 -9.85 -7.89
CA GLN A 55 1.58 -10.73 -8.70
C GLN A 55 0.49 -11.41 -7.87
N SER A 56 0.80 -11.86 -6.65
CA SER A 56 -0.18 -12.48 -5.76
C SER A 56 -1.26 -11.50 -5.30
N TYR A 57 -0.93 -10.23 -5.04
CA TYR A 57 -1.95 -9.22 -4.79
C TYR A 57 -2.90 -9.03 -5.98
N HIS A 58 -2.37 -9.05 -7.20
CA HIS A 58 -3.20 -8.97 -8.40
C HIS A 58 -4.10 -10.21 -8.54
N GLU A 59 -3.60 -11.41 -8.26
CA GLU A 59 -4.39 -12.64 -8.25
C GLU A 59 -5.51 -12.61 -7.22
N PHE A 60 -5.24 -12.12 -5.99
CA PHE A 60 -6.27 -11.88 -4.98
C PHE A 60 -7.30 -10.86 -5.47
N THR A 61 -6.86 -9.80 -6.13
CA THR A 61 -7.72 -8.75 -6.67
C THR A 61 -8.74 -9.33 -7.65
N LEU A 62 -8.28 -10.11 -8.63
CA LEU A 62 -9.16 -10.75 -9.61
C LEU A 62 -10.11 -11.78 -8.96
N ALA A 63 -9.60 -12.57 -8.01
CA ALA A 63 -10.40 -13.57 -7.32
C ALA A 63 -11.52 -12.94 -6.47
N PHE A 64 -11.25 -11.84 -5.77
CA PHE A 64 -12.27 -11.13 -5.00
C PHE A 64 -13.24 -10.35 -5.87
N ASP A 65 -12.80 -9.80 -7.00
CA ASP A 65 -13.67 -9.06 -7.93
C ASP A 65 -14.84 -9.92 -8.44
N GLU A 66 -14.61 -11.22 -8.64
CA GLU A 66 -15.63 -12.22 -8.99
C GLU A 66 -16.72 -12.34 -7.89
N PHE A 67 -16.33 -12.39 -6.62
CA PHE A 67 -17.28 -12.47 -5.50
C PHE A 67 -18.04 -11.16 -5.26
N LEU A 68 -17.45 -10.02 -5.58
CA LEU A 68 -18.03 -8.71 -5.30
C LEU A 68 -18.98 -8.23 -6.40
N GLY A 69 -18.99 -8.88 -7.56
CA GLY A 69 -19.87 -8.55 -8.69
C GLY A 69 -19.29 -7.44 -9.58
N HIS A 70 -17.97 -7.38 -9.71
CA HIS A 70 -17.26 -6.56 -10.70
C HIS A 70 -17.50 -5.03 -10.61
N ARG A 71 -17.66 -4.51 -9.39
CA ARG A 71 -17.86 -3.07 -9.15
C ARG A 71 -16.86 -2.49 -8.15
N ASP A 72 -16.85 -3.02 -6.93
CA ASP A 72 -16.05 -2.50 -5.83
C ASP A 72 -14.74 -3.28 -5.69
N GLY A 73 -13.63 -2.56 -5.59
CA GLY A 73 -12.30 -3.12 -5.38
C GLY A 73 -11.99 -3.41 -3.92
N ALA A 74 -11.33 -4.53 -3.66
CA ALA A 74 -10.78 -4.87 -2.35
C ALA A 74 -9.36 -4.29 -2.16
N TRP A 75 -8.90 -4.23 -0.91
CA TRP A 75 -7.59 -3.66 -0.53
C TRP A 75 -6.41 -4.15 -1.38
N CYS A 76 -6.42 -5.43 -1.78
CA CYS A 76 -5.39 -6.04 -2.63
C CYS A 76 -5.22 -5.34 -4.00
N MET A 77 -6.27 -4.69 -4.51
CA MET A 77 -6.21 -3.87 -5.73
C MET A 77 -5.19 -2.74 -5.57
N PHE A 78 -5.24 -2.03 -4.44
CA PHE A 78 -4.30 -0.97 -4.10
C PHE A 78 -2.90 -1.53 -3.81
N ALA A 79 -2.86 -2.62 -3.03
CA ALA A 79 -1.60 -3.27 -2.64
C ALA A 79 -0.79 -3.76 -3.84
N THR A 80 -1.44 -4.13 -4.94
CA THR A 80 -0.77 -4.48 -6.20
C THR A 80 0.13 -3.33 -6.67
N TRP A 81 -0.41 -2.12 -6.77
CA TRP A 81 0.32 -0.96 -7.27
C TRP A 81 1.34 -0.43 -6.27
N VAL A 82 1.01 -0.43 -4.98
CA VAL A 82 1.96 -0.06 -3.91
C VAL A 82 3.15 -1.03 -3.88
N SER A 83 2.89 -2.34 -3.94
CA SER A 83 3.94 -3.37 -3.98
C SER A 83 4.81 -3.27 -5.23
N LYS A 84 4.19 -2.94 -6.38
CA LYS A 84 4.92 -2.67 -7.62
C LYS A 84 5.85 -1.46 -7.47
N GLN A 85 5.37 -0.38 -6.85
CA GLN A 85 6.19 0.80 -6.54
C GLN A 85 7.36 0.46 -5.61
N VAL A 86 7.12 -0.34 -4.56
CA VAL A 86 8.18 -0.83 -3.67
C VAL A 86 9.26 -1.58 -4.46
N GLY A 87 8.86 -2.32 -5.50
CA GLY A 87 9.79 -3.03 -6.40
C GLY A 87 10.82 -2.13 -7.08
N TYR A 88 10.47 -0.91 -7.47
CA TYR A 88 11.42 0.06 -8.04
C TYR A 88 12.57 0.39 -7.08
N PHE A 89 12.28 0.47 -5.78
CA PHE A 89 13.29 0.70 -4.75
C PHE A 89 14.16 -0.53 -4.55
N ILE A 90 13.56 -1.71 -4.42
CA ILE A 90 14.30 -2.97 -4.22
C ILE A 90 15.28 -3.22 -5.38
N ARG A 91 14.87 -2.92 -6.62
CA ARG A 91 15.71 -3.10 -7.81
C ARG A 91 16.70 -1.96 -8.06
N ASN A 92 16.70 -0.91 -7.22
CA ASN A 92 17.51 0.30 -7.37
C ASN A 92 17.32 0.99 -8.75
N GLU A 93 16.12 0.90 -9.33
CA GLU A 93 15.87 1.34 -10.71
C GLU A 93 15.83 2.86 -10.87
N GLU A 94 15.51 3.62 -9.81
CA GLU A 94 15.65 5.08 -9.82
C GLU A 94 16.08 5.65 -8.47
N VAL A 95 16.99 6.62 -8.51
CA VAL A 95 17.19 7.55 -7.40
C VAL A 95 16.03 8.55 -7.42
N PRO A 96 15.25 8.69 -6.33
CA PRO A 96 14.07 9.55 -6.33
C PRO A 96 14.38 11.01 -6.66
N LYS A 97 13.48 11.71 -7.39
CA LYS A 97 13.71 13.11 -7.81
C LYS A 97 14.10 14.05 -6.67
N PRO A 98 13.45 14.03 -5.48
CA PRO A 98 13.86 14.89 -4.38
C PRO A 98 15.30 14.60 -3.92
N LEU A 99 15.70 13.33 -3.95
CA LEU A 99 17.07 12.93 -3.64
C LEU A 99 18.05 13.32 -4.74
N ARG A 100 17.68 13.23 -6.03
CA ARG A 100 18.46 13.75 -7.17
C ARG A 100 18.67 15.25 -7.08
N GLN A 101 17.63 16.02 -6.77
CA GLN A 101 17.69 17.48 -6.60
C GLN A 101 18.59 17.87 -5.42
N PHE A 102 18.47 17.15 -4.30
CA PHE A 102 19.34 17.32 -3.13
C PHE A 102 20.81 17.02 -3.46
N LEU A 103 21.05 15.89 -4.14
CA LEU A 103 22.37 15.48 -4.62
C LEU A 103 22.90 16.35 -5.76
N GLY A 104 22.09 17.25 -6.33
CA GLY A 104 22.46 18.07 -7.49
C GLY A 104 22.68 17.25 -8.77
N LEU A 105 22.10 16.06 -8.88
CA LEU A 105 22.20 15.17 -10.05
C LEU A 105 21.39 15.68 -11.25
N ASP A 106 20.39 16.55 -11.03
CA ASP A 106 19.58 17.18 -12.09
C ASP A 106 20.25 18.41 -12.72
N VAL A 107 21.49 18.75 -12.32
CA VAL A 107 22.22 19.86 -12.92
C VAL A 107 22.82 19.40 -14.24
N GLN A 108 22.34 19.95 -15.37
CA GLN A 108 22.95 19.71 -16.68
C GLN A 108 24.46 20.00 -16.63
N PRO A 109 25.31 19.09 -17.16
CA PRO A 109 26.76 19.27 -17.17
C PRO A 109 27.09 20.39 -18.16
N GLY A 110 27.11 21.64 -17.70
CA GLY A 110 27.51 22.74 -18.57
C GLY A 110 27.30 24.17 -18.06
N ARG A 111 26.39 24.43 -17.11
CA ARG A 111 26.12 25.81 -16.67
C ARG A 111 25.77 25.91 -15.20
N LEU A 112 26.78 26.05 -14.34
CA LEU A 112 26.82 26.94 -13.17
C LEU A 112 28.02 26.55 -12.29
N SER A 113 28.83 27.56 -11.93
CA SER A 113 29.84 27.44 -10.89
C SER A 113 29.16 26.99 -9.58
N LEU A 114 29.36 25.73 -9.19
CA LEU A 114 28.88 25.22 -7.90
C LEU A 114 29.47 26.10 -6.78
N SER A 115 28.62 26.63 -5.90
CA SER A 115 29.11 27.41 -4.75
C SER A 115 30.07 26.56 -3.89
N PRO A 116 31.09 27.16 -3.26
CA PRO A 116 32.09 26.44 -2.48
C PRO A 116 31.46 25.54 -1.39
N LEU A 117 30.36 26.01 -0.79
CA LEU A 117 29.57 25.29 0.21
C LEU A 117 28.94 24.00 -0.35
N ARG A 118 28.52 23.98 -1.62
CA ARG A 118 27.90 22.82 -2.27
C ARG A 118 28.95 21.76 -2.65
N ARG A 119 30.13 22.17 -3.09
CA ARG A 119 31.30 21.27 -3.26
C ARG A 119 31.77 20.68 -1.92
N LEU A 120 31.64 21.44 -0.85
CA LEU A 120 31.94 21.00 0.52
C LEU A 120 30.94 19.95 1.02
N LEU A 121 29.66 20.09 0.67
CA LEU A 121 28.61 19.13 1.01
C LEU A 121 28.73 17.84 0.17
N LEU A 122 29.05 17.92 -1.13
CA LEU A 122 29.24 16.76 -2.02
C LEU A 122 30.55 15.97 -1.80
N ASN A 123 31.15 16.02 -0.61
CA ASN A 123 32.33 15.21 -0.31
C ASN A 123 31.99 13.73 -0.10
N LYS A 124 32.99 12.85 -0.34
CA LYS A 124 32.89 11.39 -0.22
C LYS A 124 32.14 10.86 1.03
N PRO A 125 32.30 11.41 2.25
CA PRO A 125 31.57 10.93 3.43
C PRO A 125 30.06 11.25 3.40
N LEU A 126 29.62 12.42 2.91
CA LEU A 126 28.18 12.73 2.81
C LEU A 126 27.52 11.91 1.70
N LEU A 127 28.20 11.73 0.56
CA LEU A 127 27.73 10.83 -0.50
C LEU A 127 27.63 9.37 -0.03
N ARG A 128 28.55 8.93 0.85
CA ARG A 128 28.49 7.63 1.49
C ARG A 128 27.28 7.52 2.44
N TYR A 129 27.02 8.55 3.24
CA TYR A 129 25.83 8.63 4.10
C TYR A 129 24.52 8.53 3.31
N ILE A 130 24.42 9.29 2.21
CA ILE A 130 23.24 9.27 1.34
C ILE A 130 23.05 7.91 0.67
N ARG A 131 24.15 7.25 0.26
CA ARG A 131 24.09 5.90 -0.31
C ARG A 131 23.56 4.87 0.69
N PHE A 132 24.09 4.87 1.92
CA PHE A 132 23.59 3.99 2.98
C PHE A 132 22.11 4.23 3.27
N THR A 133 21.68 5.50 3.19
CA THR A 133 20.29 5.88 3.37
C THR A 133 19.38 5.25 2.31
N VAL A 134 19.78 5.24 1.03
CA VAL A 134 19.00 4.62 -0.05
C VAL A 134 18.95 3.10 0.09
N GLU A 135 20.07 2.47 0.46
CA GLU A 135 20.15 1.03 0.70
C GLU A 135 19.24 0.62 1.88
N ASP A 136 19.25 1.39 2.97
CA ASP A 136 18.41 1.16 4.15
C ASP A 136 16.93 1.35 3.83
N VAL A 137 16.57 2.41 3.11
CA VAL A 137 15.19 2.60 2.66
C VAL A 137 14.74 1.41 1.82
N SER A 138 15.51 1.02 0.81
CA SER A 138 15.16 -0.12 -0.04
C SER A 138 14.99 -1.43 0.75
N HIS A 139 15.87 -1.66 1.74
CA HIS A 139 15.79 -2.82 2.63
C HIS A 139 14.52 -2.80 3.50
N TYR A 140 14.27 -1.73 4.25
CA TYR A 140 13.14 -1.67 5.18
C TYR A 140 11.79 -1.59 4.47
N LEU A 141 11.73 -0.99 3.27
CA LEU A 141 10.52 -1.04 2.44
C LEU A 141 10.23 -2.45 1.92
N GLY A 142 11.26 -3.16 1.46
CA GLY A 142 11.11 -4.55 1.05
C GLY A 142 10.69 -5.47 2.20
N GLU A 143 11.25 -5.26 3.40
CA GLU A 143 10.84 -6.00 4.60
C GLU A 143 9.43 -5.63 5.07
N GLY A 144 9.04 -4.36 5.00
CA GLY A 144 7.66 -3.92 5.28
C GLY A 144 6.64 -4.60 4.36
N ASN A 145 6.89 -4.59 3.04
CA ASN A 145 6.03 -5.24 2.06
C ASN A 145 5.96 -6.77 2.28
N ARG A 146 7.09 -7.41 2.62
CA ARG A 146 7.12 -8.84 2.96
C ARG A 146 6.31 -9.14 4.23
N LEU A 147 6.45 -8.32 5.27
CA LEU A 147 5.74 -8.46 6.55
C LEU A 147 4.22 -8.36 6.35
N VAL A 148 3.77 -7.35 5.62
CA VAL A 148 2.35 -7.15 5.31
C VAL A 148 1.82 -8.33 4.50
N TYR A 149 2.54 -8.76 3.46
CA TYR A 149 2.13 -9.90 2.64
C TYR A 149 2.06 -11.21 3.42
N ALA A 150 3.02 -11.47 4.31
CA ALA A 150 3.02 -12.68 5.13
C ALA A 150 1.77 -12.78 6.02
N ASN A 151 1.30 -11.66 6.56
CA ASN A 151 0.10 -11.59 7.39
C ASN A 151 -1.18 -11.58 6.52
N LEU A 152 -1.40 -10.50 5.78
CA LEU A 152 -2.64 -10.30 5.02
C LEU A 152 -2.79 -11.29 3.87
N GLY A 153 -1.70 -11.67 3.19
CA GLY A 153 -1.75 -12.68 2.12
C GLY A 153 -2.25 -14.03 2.63
N THR A 154 -1.84 -14.44 3.83
CA THR A 154 -2.34 -15.66 4.47
C THR A 154 -3.83 -15.56 4.77
N TRP A 155 -4.28 -14.43 5.32
CA TRP A 155 -5.70 -14.20 5.61
C TRP A 155 -6.55 -14.17 4.33
N PHE A 156 -6.09 -13.50 3.27
CA PHE A 156 -6.77 -13.46 1.99
C PHE A 156 -6.86 -14.84 1.34
N ALA A 157 -5.77 -15.62 1.34
CA ALA A 157 -5.77 -16.97 0.79
C ALA A 157 -6.75 -17.90 1.53
N ASN A 158 -6.73 -17.87 2.87
CA ASN A 158 -7.67 -18.63 3.69
C ASN A 158 -9.12 -18.18 3.46
N PHE A 159 -9.37 -16.87 3.36
CA PHE A 159 -10.70 -16.32 3.12
C PHE A 159 -11.24 -16.70 1.73
N LEU A 160 -10.40 -16.67 0.70
CA LEU A 160 -10.79 -17.13 -0.64
C LEU A 160 -11.13 -18.61 -0.66
N MET A 161 -10.35 -19.46 0.02
CA MET A 161 -10.66 -20.87 0.16
C MET A 161 -12.00 -21.07 0.89
N PHE A 162 -12.24 -20.31 1.96
CA PHE A 162 -13.52 -20.30 2.67
C PHE A 162 -14.69 -19.93 1.74
N LEU A 163 -14.61 -18.81 1.02
CA LEU A 163 -15.65 -18.36 0.09
C LEU A 163 -15.92 -19.37 -1.03
N ARG A 164 -14.88 -20.03 -1.56
CA ARG A 164 -15.02 -21.05 -2.62
C ARG A 164 -15.59 -22.38 -2.13
N SER A 165 -15.42 -22.70 -0.85
CA SER A 165 -15.79 -24.01 -0.31
C SER A 165 -17.29 -24.22 -0.06
N HIS A 166 -18.11 -23.16 -0.17
CA HIS A 166 -19.56 -23.22 0.07
C HIS A 166 -20.33 -22.39 -0.94
N GLN A 167 -21.59 -22.77 -1.18
CA GLN A 167 -22.53 -21.95 -1.92
C GLN A 167 -23.47 -21.27 -0.92
N GLY A 168 -23.22 -19.98 -0.64
CA GLY A 168 -24.06 -19.17 0.23
C GLY A 168 -23.50 -18.99 1.66
N PRO A 169 -24.24 -18.25 2.51
CA PRO A 169 -23.76 -17.90 3.84
C PRO A 169 -23.57 -19.11 4.77
N ASP A 170 -22.41 -19.21 5.43
CA ASP A 170 -22.10 -20.14 6.52
C ASP A 170 -21.59 -19.36 7.75
N PRO A 171 -22.49 -18.94 8.66
CA PRO A 171 -22.13 -18.18 9.86
C PRO A 171 -21.19 -18.94 10.81
N MET A 172 -21.31 -20.27 10.93
CA MET A 172 -20.48 -21.05 11.85
C MET A 172 -19.02 -21.08 11.40
N LYS A 173 -18.79 -21.25 10.09
CA LYS A 173 -17.43 -21.20 9.54
C LYS A 173 -16.86 -19.79 9.52
N LEU A 174 -17.71 -18.78 9.29
CA LEU A 174 -17.33 -17.40 9.46
C LEU A 174 -16.86 -17.14 10.89
N ASP A 175 -17.64 -17.51 11.92
CA ASP A 175 -17.28 -17.33 13.32
C ASP A 175 -15.96 -18.04 13.65
N ALA A 176 -15.75 -19.25 13.16
CA ALA A 176 -14.50 -19.97 13.35
C ALA A 176 -13.29 -19.25 12.71
N PHE A 177 -13.47 -18.67 11.53
CA PHE A 177 -12.46 -17.87 10.84
C PHE A 177 -12.18 -16.56 11.60
N LEU A 178 -13.21 -15.79 11.94
CA LEU A 178 -13.09 -14.52 12.66
C LEU A 178 -12.45 -14.70 14.05
N ASN A 179 -12.75 -15.80 14.75
CA ASN A 179 -12.12 -16.13 16.03
C ASN A 179 -10.62 -16.43 15.93
N GLN A 180 -10.11 -16.75 14.75
CA GLN A 180 -8.66 -16.87 14.52
C GLN A 180 -8.03 -15.51 14.28
N LEU A 181 -8.69 -14.66 13.47
CA LEU A 181 -8.26 -13.29 13.20
C LEU A 181 -8.21 -12.41 14.45
N SER A 182 -9.20 -12.56 15.34
CA SER A 182 -9.27 -11.79 16.60
C SER A 182 -8.10 -12.07 17.55
N LYS A 183 -7.34 -13.14 17.32
CA LYS A 183 -6.13 -13.48 18.07
C LYS A 183 -4.86 -12.84 17.51
N ASP A 184 -4.93 -12.12 16.39
CA ASP A 184 -3.78 -11.37 15.89
C ASP A 184 -3.37 -10.33 16.95
N PRO A 185 -2.09 -10.31 17.37
CA PRO A 185 -1.63 -9.41 18.42
C PRO A 185 -1.66 -7.93 18.01
N VAL A 186 -1.84 -7.63 16.73
CA VAL A 186 -1.95 -6.27 16.21
C VAL A 186 -3.37 -6.13 15.66
N ASN A 187 -4.20 -5.33 16.32
CA ASN A 187 -5.55 -4.96 15.88
C ASN A 187 -6.43 -6.17 15.45
N GLY A 188 -6.35 -7.27 16.22
CA GLY A 188 -7.10 -8.50 15.94
C GLY A 188 -8.61 -8.28 15.83
N GLU A 189 -9.17 -7.43 16.68
CA GLU A 189 -10.61 -7.11 16.66
C GLU A 189 -10.98 -6.32 15.40
N GLU A 190 -10.18 -5.34 15.00
CA GLU A 190 -10.41 -4.53 13.81
C GLU A 190 -10.27 -5.35 12.53
N ILE A 191 -9.29 -6.25 12.44
CA ILE A 191 -9.14 -7.11 11.26
C ILE A 191 -10.29 -8.12 11.19
N ALA A 192 -10.75 -8.68 12.32
CA ALA A 192 -11.96 -9.50 12.34
C ALA A 192 -13.18 -8.69 11.86
N ARG A 193 -13.35 -7.46 12.35
CA ARG A 193 -14.41 -6.54 11.90
C ARG A 193 -14.34 -6.27 10.39
N ALA A 194 -13.14 -6.10 9.85
CA ALA A 194 -12.94 -5.91 8.41
C ALA A 194 -13.44 -7.07 7.56
N PHE A 195 -13.11 -8.32 7.96
CA PHE A 195 -13.54 -9.53 7.26
C PHE A 195 -15.03 -9.83 7.46
N THR A 196 -15.63 -9.40 8.59
CA THR A 196 -17.09 -9.40 8.77
C THR A 196 -17.78 -8.52 7.72
N HIS A 197 -17.32 -7.28 7.51
CA HIS A 197 -17.86 -6.42 6.46
C HIS A 197 -17.62 -6.99 5.06
N PHE A 198 -16.45 -7.58 4.80
CA PHE A 198 -16.14 -8.21 3.51
C PHE A 198 -17.15 -9.31 3.23
N TYR A 199 -17.33 -10.22 4.18
CA TYR A 199 -18.26 -11.34 4.04
C TYR A 199 -19.69 -10.86 3.79
N HIS A 200 -20.17 -9.87 4.55
CA HIS A 200 -21.50 -9.31 4.30
C HIS A 200 -21.60 -8.61 2.95
N ALA A 201 -20.53 -7.97 2.47
CA ALA A 201 -20.51 -7.36 1.14
C ALA A 201 -20.70 -8.40 0.04
N VAL A 202 -20.10 -9.60 0.13
CA VAL A 202 -20.26 -10.67 -0.88
C VAL A 202 -21.73 -10.99 -1.14
N TYR A 203 -22.56 -11.02 -0.09
CA TYR A 203 -23.99 -11.36 -0.18
C TYR A 203 -24.92 -10.14 -0.26
N GLU A 204 -24.39 -8.92 -0.22
CA GLU A 204 -25.19 -7.70 -0.27
C GLU A 204 -25.71 -7.43 -1.69
N THR A 205 -26.99 -7.07 -1.77
CA THR A 205 -27.68 -6.79 -3.04
C THR A 205 -27.86 -5.30 -3.28
N ASN A 206 -27.94 -4.49 -2.22
CA ASN A 206 -27.97 -3.04 -2.35
C ASN A 206 -26.57 -2.53 -2.73
N PRO A 207 -26.40 -1.93 -3.92
CA PRO A 207 -25.09 -1.50 -4.39
C PRO A 207 -24.42 -0.43 -3.52
N GLN A 208 -25.21 0.43 -2.87
CA GLN A 208 -24.67 1.46 -1.98
C GLN A 208 -24.15 0.83 -0.69
N ILE A 209 -24.95 -0.02 -0.06
CA ILE A 209 -24.55 -0.74 1.17
C ILE A 209 -23.35 -1.65 0.90
N LYS A 210 -23.30 -2.33 -0.25
CA LYS A 210 -22.15 -3.13 -0.67
C LYS A 210 -20.89 -2.27 -0.77
N ALA A 211 -20.98 -1.12 -1.45
CA ALA A 211 -19.85 -0.21 -1.59
C ALA A 211 -19.36 0.31 -0.24
N GLU A 212 -20.26 0.71 0.66
CA GLU A 212 -19.91 1.18 2.01
C GLU A 212 -19.29 0.07 2.87
N ARG A 213 -19.78 -1.18 2.77
CA ARG A 213 -19.15 -2.33 3.43
C ARG A 213 -17.74 -2.59 2.93
N MET A 214 -17.54 -2.59 1.61
CA MET A 214 -16.19 -2.74 1.05
C MET A 214 -15.28 -1.58 1.42
N PHE A 215 -15.81 -0.37 1.54
CA PHE A 215 -15.04 0.77 1.99
C PHE A 215 -14.58 0.62 3.45
N MET A 216 -15.48 0.21 4.35
CA MET A 216 -15.12 -0.11 5.75
C MET A 216 -14.09 -1.25 5.83
N THR A 217 -14.26 -2.31 5.04
CA THR A 217 -13.27 -3.38 4.92
C THR A 217 -11.90 -2.84 4.53
N ASN A 218 -11.83 -2.00 3.49
CA ASN A 218 -10.57 -1.44 3.00
C ASN A 218 -9.92 -0.52 4.05
N MET A 219 -10.70 0.34 4.72
CA MET A 219 -10.19 1.20 5.81
C MET A 219 -9.62 0.40 6.97
N LEU A 220 -10.32 -0.64 7.43
CA LEU A 220 -9.89 -1.46 8.57
C LEU A 220 -8.67 -2.34 8.24
N ILE A 221 -8.63 -2.93 7.04
CA ILE A 221 -7.44 -3.64 6.57
C ILE A 221 -6.26 -2.68 6.41
N GLY A 222 -6.50 -1.48 5.86
CA GLY A 222 -5.51 -0.42 5.76
C GLY A 222 -4.98 -0.01 7.14
N LEU A 223 -5.85 0.22 8.11
CA LEU A 223 -5.44 0.55 9.47
C LEU A 223 -4.56 -0.55 10.08
N HIS A 224 -4.99 -1.81 9.98
CA HIS A 224 -4.24 -2.98 10.45
C HIS A 224 -2.85 -3.08 9.82
N GLU A 225 -2.77 -2.86 8.51
CA GLU A 225 -1.52 -2.80 7.76
C GLU A 225 -0.64 -1.62 8.22
N GLN A 226 -1.19 -0.42 8.32
CA GLN A 226 -0.46 0.80 8.65
C GLN A 226 0.05 0.83 10.10
N VAL A 227 -0.65 0.20 11.04
CA VAL A 227 -0.17 0.00 12.42
C VAL A 227 1.01 -0.97 12.43
N ARG A 228 0.90 -2.09 11.71
CA ARG A 228 1.98 -3.11 11.63
C ARG A 228 3.24 -2.56 10.96
N LEU A 229 3.09 -1.63 10.02
CA LEU A 229 4.20 -0.97 9.34
C LEU A 229 4.94 0.07 10.20
N GLN A 230 4.42 0.46 11.37
CA GLN A 230 5.07 1.49 12.19
C GLN A 230 6.52 1.13 12.55
N GLY A 231 6.79 -0.12 12.96
CA GLY A 231 8.15 -0.56 13.28
C GLY A 231 9.12 -0.50 12.09
N PRO A 232 8.81 -1.13 10.94
CA PRO A 232 9.61 -0.99 9.72
C PRO A 232 9.79 0.46 9.26
N LEU A 233 8.75 1.30 9.35
CA LEU A 233 8.83 2.72 9.04
C LEU A 233 9.81 3.43 9.98
N ASP A 234 9.65 3.29 11.29
CA ASP A 234 10.56 3.91 12.28
C ASP A 234 12.02 3.52 12.01
N ASN A 235 12.28 2.26 11.66
CA ASN A 235 13.61 1.82 11.27
C ASN A 235 14.10 2.45 9.96
N THR A 236 13.22 2.61 8.97
CA THR A 236 13.53 3.31 7.70
C THR A 236 14.04 4.73 7.96
N PHE A 237 13.37 5.46 8.86
CA PHE A 237 13.72 6.86 9.15
C PHE A 237 14.88 6.99 10.15
N GLN A 238 15.06 6.05 11.09
CA GLN A 238 16.08 6.13 12.14
C GLN A 238 17.42 5.48 11.79
N ALA A 239 17.44 4.43 10.96
CA ALA A 239 18.66 3.66 10.68
C ALA A 239 19.82 4.48 10.08
N PRO A 240 19.58 5.42 9.14
CA PRO A 240 20.66 6.23 8.58
C PRO A 240 21.35 7.08 9.64
N ILE A 241 20.57 7.71 10.52
CA ILE A 241 21.03 8.58 11.60
C ILE A 241 21.86 7.78 12.61
N ARG A 242 21.32 6.64 13.06
CA ARG A 242 22.01 5.74 14.00
C ARG A 242 23.33 5.29 13.42
N ARG A 243 23.39 4.84 12.17
CA ARG A 243 24.67 4.42 11.56
C ARG A 243 25.68 5.54 11.33
N ALA A 244 25.25 6.79 11.13
CA ALA A 244 26.17 7.93 11.11
C ALA A 244 26.67 8.32 12.50
N LEU A 245 25.89 8.08 13.54
CA LEU A 245 26.19 8.46 14.92
C LEU A 245 26.84 7.34 15.74
N ASP A 246 26.64 6.07 15.39
CA ASP A 246 27.05 4.89 16.16
C ASP A 246 28.43 4.34 15.76
N ASP A 247 29.37 5.19 15.34
CA ASP A 247 30.79 4.85 15.43
C ASP A 247 31.27 5.15 16.86
N PRO A 248 31.38 4.14 17.77
CA PRO A 248 31.71 4.34 19.17
C PRO A 248 33.13 4.89 19.39
N GLN A 249 33.99 4.90 18.36
CA GLN A 249 35.33 5.47 18.43
C GLN A 249 35.40 6.93 17.92
N ARG A 250 34.30 7.51 17.44
CA ARG A 250 34.28 8.86 16.87
C ARG A 250 33.20 9.75 17.49
N HIS A 251 33.56 10.55 18.49
CA HIS A 251 32.74 11.67 19.00
C HIS A 251 32.68 12.89 18.05
N LEU A 252 33.21 12.72 16.84
CA LEU A 252 33.81 13.75 16.03
C LEU A 252 33.57 13.45 14.55
N ILE A 253 32.85 14.33 13.86
CA ILE A 253 32.57 14.20 12.43
C ILE A 253 33.71 14.87 11.65
N PRO A 254 34.42 14.16 10.75
CA PRO A 254 35.52 14.76 9.98
C PRO A 254 34.98 15.83 9.04
N LEU A 255 35.48 17.06 9.19
CA LEU A 255 35.13 18.17 8.30
C LEU A 255 35.96 18.06 7.01
N PRO A 256 35.32 18.23 5.84
CA PRO A 256 36.08 18.36 4.62
C PRO A 256 36.74 19.73 4.61
N LEU A 257 38.07 19.78 4.66
CA LEU A 257 38.83 21.02 4.56
C LEU A 257 39.74 21.00 3.33
N PRO A 258 40.00 22.16 2.68
CA PRO A 258 40.97 22.28 1.59
C PRO A 258 42.34 21.71 1.98
N GLY A 259 43.09 21.18 1.00
CA GLY A 259 44.23 20.27 1.23
C GLY A 259 45.30 20.68 2.24
N LEU A 260 45.49 21.98 2.49
CA LEU A 260 46.40 22.51 3.51
C LEU A 260 45.90 22.25 4.94
N LEU A 261 44.59 22.35 5.17
CA LEU A 261 43.94 22.16 6.47
C LEU A 261 43.56 20.69 6.74
N ARG A 262 43.56 19.83 5.71
CA ARG A 262 43.31 18.39 5.85
C ARG A 262 44.33 17.68 6.75
N ARG A 263 45.55 18.22 6.83
CA ARG A 263 46.62 17.73 7.73
C ARG A 263 46.32 17.98 9.21
N ALA A 264 45.43 18.91 9.53
CA ALA A 264 45.08 19.27 10.91
C ALA A 264 43.97 18.40 11.51
N GLY A 265 43.38 17.45 10.75
CA GLY A 265 42.39 16.50 11.30
C GLY A 265 41.17 17.17 11.94
N ALA A 266 40.65 18.24 11.33
CA ALA A 266 39.54 18.97 11.94
C ALA A 266 38.28 18.12 12.03
N THR A 267 37.78 18.03 13.25
CA THR A 267 36.61 17.25 13.62
C THR A 267 35.62 18.14 14.33
N LEU A 268 34.33 18.03 13.98
CA LEU A 268 33.29 18.77 14.66
C LEU A 268 32.66 17.91 15.78
N PRO A 269 32.53 18.42 17.02
CA PRO A 269 31.72 17.78 18.06
C PRO A 269 30.31 17.51 17.54
N LYS A 270 29.78 16.29 17.78
CA LYS A 270 28.43 15.90 17.34
C LYS A 270 27.35 16.92 17.69
N ARG A 271 27.41 17.55 18.88
CA ARG A 271 26.47 18.59 19.34
C ARG A 271 26.41 19.83 18.43
N LEU A 272 27.52 20.20 17.79
CA LEU A 272 27.56 21.32 16.86
C LEU A 272 27.04 20.94 15.46
N ALA A 273 27.01 19.64 15.14
CA ALA A 273 26.44 19.11 13.90
C ALA A 273 24.96 18.73 14.03
N SER A 274 24.41 18.60 15.25
CA SER A 274 23.01 18.23 15.52
C SER A 274 21.98 19.00 14.69
N PRO A 275 22.05 20.35 14.54
CA PRO A 275 21.08 21.08 13.73
C PRO A 275 21.15 20.74 12.23
N LEU A 276 22.32 20.34 11.74
CA LEU A 276 22.50 19.89 10.35
C LEU A 276 21.97 18.47 10.16
N ILE A 277 22.17 17.60 11.15
CA ILE A 277 21.63 16.24 11.17
C ILE A 277 20.11 16.29 11.17
N GLU A 278 19.50 17.05 12.08
CA GLU A 278 18.03 17.25 12.12
C GLU A 278 17.48 17.79 10.79
N ARG A 279 18.19 18.69 10.11
CA ARG A 279 17.80 19.15 8.77
C ARG A 279 17.92 18.04 7.71
N LEU A 280 18.97 17.23 7.75
CA LEU A 280 19.12 16.07 6.87
C LEU A 280 18.01 15.03 7.13
N GLU A 281 17.60 14.84 8.38
CA GLU A 281 16.48 13.98 8.76
C GLU A 281 15.17 14.49 8.18
N GLN A 282 14.87 15.79 8.33
CA GLN A 282 13.65 16.38 7.75
C GLN A 282 13.64 16.27 6.22
N VAL A 283 14.79 16.45 5.57
CA VAL A 283 14.92 16.28 4.12
C VAL A 283 14.74 14.81 3.74
N LEU A 284 15.39 13.90 4.46
CA LEU A 284 15.23 12.46 4.22
C LEU A 284 13.79 12.03 4.46
N GLN A 285 13.13 12.56 5.47
CA GLN A 285 11.74 12.30 5.76
C GLN A 285 10.86 12.73 4.60
N ARG A 286 11.06 13.94 4.06
CA ARG A 286 10.35 14.41 2.85
C ARG A 286 10.68 13.58 1.63
N VAL A 287 11.94 13.17 1.46
CA VAL A 287 12.35 12.26 0.38
C VAL A 287 11.60 10.95 0.55
N VAL A 288 11.72 10.28 1.68
CA VAL A 288 11.06 9.01 1.97
C VAL A 288 9.54 9.12 1.86
N THR A 289 8.89 10.19 2.33
CA THR A 289 7.46 10.46 2.10
C THR A 289 7.14 10.59 0.61
N ALA A 290 7.88 11.38 -0.16
CA ALA A 290 7.71 11.52 -1.60
C ALA A 290 8.09 10.25 -2.40
N CYS A 291 8.91 9.36 -1.82
CA CYS A 291 9.35 8.10 -2.40
C CYS A 291 8.38 6.95 -2.11
N LEU A 292 7.98 6.83 -0.85
CA LEU A 292 7.11 5.77 -0.35
C LEU A 292 5.74 5.79 -1.01
N LEU A 293 5.33 6.94 -1.56
CA LEU A 293 3.92 7.23 -1.75
C LEU A 293 3.60 7.88 -3.06
N THR A 294 4.41 7.62 -4.07
CA THR A 294 3.91 7.70 -5.42
C THR A 294 3.25 6.38 -5.76
N ILE A 295 1.93 6.31 -5.77
CA ILE A 295 1.23 5.17 -6.36
C ILE A 295 1.14 5.44 -7.86
N ALA A 296 2.06 4.85 -8.62
CA ALA A 296 1.99 4.82 -10.07
C ALA A 296 0.94 3.78 -10.49
N THR A 297 -0.24 4.27 -10.87
CA THR A 297 -1.30 3.46 -11.47
C THR A 297 -1.12 3.45 -13.00
N PRO A 298 -1.90 2.67 -13.77
CA PRO A 298 -1.80 2.68 -15.24
C PRO A 298 -2.04 4.04 -15.89
N THR A 299 -2.85 4.90 -15.26
CA THR A 299 -3.32 6.15 -15.87
C THR A 299 -2.83 7.40 -15.16
N GLU A 300 -2.56 7.31 -13.86
CA GLU A 300 -2.20 8.45 -13.05
C GLU A 300 -1.11 8.11 -12.03
N ARG A 301 -0.43 9.17 -11.60
CA ARG A 301 0.55 9.15 -10.52
C ARG A 301 -0.07 9.84 -9.33
N LEU A 302 -0.31 9.10 -8.25
CA LEU A 302 -0.86 9.64 -7.01
C LEU A 302 0.28 9.83 -6.01
N ASP A 303 0.66 11.08 -5.78
CA ASP A 303 1.71 11.43 -4.82
C ASP A 303 1.06 11.76 -3.46
N ALA A 304 1.37 11.01 -2.41
CA ALA A 304 0.66 11.19 -1.14
C ALA A 304 1.06 12.41 -0.33
N ASP A 305 2.05 13.18 -0.78
CA ASP A 305 2.31 14.52 -0.22
C ASP A 305 1.39 15.60 -0.85
N GLN A 306 0.55 15.20 -1.80
CA GLN A 306 -0.46 16.05 -2.44
C GLN A 306 -1.87 15.55 -2.10
N ASP A 307 -2.82 16.48 -2.18
CA ASP A 307 -4.24 16.19 -2.00
C ASP A 307 -4.71 15.18 -3.05
N MET A 308 -5.58 14.25 -2.64
CA MET A 308 -6.17 13.26 -3.53
C MET A 308 -6.91 13.96 -4.69
N PRO A 309 -6.46 13.75 -5.95
CA PRO A 309 -7.05 14.42 -7.08
C PRO A 309 -8.47 13.87 -7.35
N PRO A 310 -9.35 14.72 -7.91
CA PRO A 310 -10.68 14.29 -8.29
C PRO A 310 -10.62 13.17 -9.33
N LEU A 311 -11.71 12.42 -9.42
CA LEU A 311 -11.93 11.43 -10.47
C LEU A 311 -11.98 12.08 -11.85
N PRO A 312 -11.82 11.31 -12.94
CA PRO A 312 -11.87 11.84 -14.31
C PRO A 312 -13.14 12.62 -14.67
N ASN A 313 -14.25 12.35 -13.97
CA ASN A 313 -15.52 13.07 -14.11
C ASN A 313 -15.61 14.37 -13.28
N GLY A 314 -14.55 14.74 -12.55
CA GLY A 314 -14.47 15.94 -11.71
C GLY A 314 -15.00 15.76 -10.28
N GLU A 315 -15.57 14.61 -9.94
CA GLU A 315 -16.10 14.32 -8.60
C GLU A 315 -14.99 13.86 -7.64
N MET A 316 -15.18 14.05 -6.33
CA MET A 316 -14.23 13.54 -5.32
C MET A 316 -14.36 12.02 -5.13
N TYR A 317 -15.59 11.51 -5.10
CA TYR A 317 -15.90 10.12 -4.79
C TYR A 317 -16.93 9.54 -5.78
N PRO A 318 -16.94 8.21 -5.98
CA PRO A 318 -17.98 7.53 -6.76
C PRO A 318 -19.36 7.74 -6.15
N GLU A 319 -20.41 7.70 -6.98
CA GLU A 319 -21.79 8.03 -6.56
C GLU A 319 -22.24 7.24 -5.31
N ALA A 320 -21.90 5.96 -5.23
CA ALA A 320 -22.25 5.10 -4.09
C ALA A 320 -21.54 5.45 -2.77
N LEU A 321 -20.45 6.23 -2.83
CA LEU A 321 -19.63 6.62 -1.68
C LEU A 321 -19.61 8.14 -1.44
N LYS A 322 -20.28 8.95 -2.29
CA LYS A 322 -20.43 10.39 -2.06
C LYS A 322 -21.10 10.68 -0.73
N ARG A 323 -22.15 9.93 -0.40
CA ARG A 323 -22.85 10.00 0.88
C ARG A 323 -22.90 8.62 1.52
N LEU A 324 -22.32 8.52 2.71
CA LEU A 324 -22.39 7.32 3.55
C LEU A 324 -23.74 7.26 4.25
N THR A 325 -24.34 6.07 4.29
CA THR A 325 -25.66 5.79 4.88
C THR A 325 -25.58 4.88 6.08
N LEU A 326 -24.54 4.06 6.17
CA LEU A 326 -24.20 3.28 7.35
C LEU A 326 -23.52 4.20 8.39
N SER A 327 -24.07 4.23 9.60
CA SER A 327 -23.51 5.03 10.69
C SER A 327 -22.07 4.62 11.01
N GLU A 328 -21.78 3.32 11.02
CA GLU A 328 -20.43 2.82 11.28
C GLU A 328 -19.42 3.26 10.21
N ALA A 329 -19.84 3.37 8.94
CA ALA A 329 -18.96 3.87 7.88
C ALA A 329 -18.64 5.36 8.10
N HIS A 330 -19.62 6.15 8.54
CA HIS A 330 -19.42 7.54 8.91
C HIS A 330 -18.47 7.67 10.12
N ASP A 331 -18.73 6.92 11.18
CA ASP A 331 -17.92 6.95 12.41
C ASP A 331 -16.45 6.57 12.14
N LEU A 332 -16.21 5.58 11.28
CA LEU A 332 -14.86 5.18 10.88
C LEU A 332 -14.13 6.27 10.08
N VAL A 333 -14.83 6.99 9.21
CA VAL A 333 -14.22 8.09 8.46
C VAL A 333 -13.87 9.23 9.41
N GLU A 334 -14.77 9.63 10.30
CA GLU A 334 -14.51 10.68 11.30
C GLU A 334 -13.35 10.32 12.25
N GLU A 335 -13.15 9.03 12.53
CA GLU A 335 -12.04 8.55 13.37
C GLU A 335 -10.69 8.60 12.63
N LEU A 336 -10.66 8.21 11.35
CA LEU A 336 -9.42 7.92 10.60
C LEU A 336 -8.98 9.04 9.65
N ASP A 337 -9.89 9.93 9.27
CA ASP A 337 -9.71 11.03 8.32
C ASP A 337 -10.07 12.35 8.99
N TYR A 338 -9.09 13.24 9.17
CA TYR A 338 -9.29 14.58 9.73
C TYR A 338 -9.85 15.58 8.69
N THR A 339 -10.02 15.15 7.43
CA THR A 339 -10.67 15.85 6.31
C THR A 339 -11.90 15.09 5.76
N PRO A 340 -12.82 14.58 6.59
CA PRO A 340 -13.80 13.53 6.26
C PRO A 340 -14.82 13.89 5.16
N HIS A 341 -14.87 15.15 4.77
CA HIS A 341 -15.85 15.71 3.83
C HIS A 341 -15.20 16.35 2.58
N THR A 342 -13.87 16.28 2.45
CA THR A 342 -13.17 16.86 1.29
C THR A 342 -11.81 16.22 1.09
N THR A 343 -11.42 16.01 -0.16
CA THR A 343 -10.04 15.58 -0.46
C THR A 343 -9.01 16.69 -0.29
N ARG A 344 -9.42 17.94 -0.02
CA ARG A 344 -8.49 19.06 0.19
C ARG A 344 -7.87 18.98 1.58
N GLY A 345 -6.54 19.03 1.64
CA GLY A 345 -5.77 18.82 2.87
C GLY A 345 -5.49 17.35 3.17
N SER A 346 -5.80 16.45 2.24
CA SER A 346 -5.59 15.02 2.40
C SER A 346 -4.14 14.59 2.25
N GLY A 347 -3.30 15.42 1.61
CA GLY A 347 -1.88 15.15 1.43
C GLY A 347 -1.15 15.02 2.78
N ALA A 348 -0.48 13.88 2.96
CA ALA A 348 0.26 13.55 4.15
C ALA A 348 1.55 14.38 4.28
N ARG A 349 1.79 14.94 5.46
CA ARG A 349 2.94 15.82 5.75
C ARG A 349 4.11 15.07 6.38
N ASP A 350 3.81 14.06 7.19
CA ASP A 350 4.71 13.17 7.91
C ASP A 350 4.16 11.75 7.87
N TRP A 351 4.64 10.95 6.91
CA TRP A 351 4.24 9.55 6.79
C TRP A 351 4.63 8.68 7.99
N ARG A 352 5.36 9.18 9.00
CA ARG A 352 5.59 8.43 10.25
C ARG A 352 4.39 8.51 11.19
N GLN A 353 3.58 9.54 11.07
CA GLN A 353 2.39 9.73 11.90
C GLN A 353 1.24 8.92 11.33
N LEU A 354 0.76 7.94 12.10
CA LEU A 354 -0.31 7.05 11.66
C LEU A 354 -1.55 7.83 11.19
N GLY A 355 -1.99 8.84 11.93
CA GLY A 355 -3.16 9.65 11.56
C GLY A 355 -2.98 10.38 10.23
N ASP A 356 -1.77 10.87 9.94
CA ASP A 356 -1.45 11.56 8.69
C ASP A 356 -1.44 10.59 7.49
N ARG A 357 -0.93 9.36 7.70
CA ARG A 357 -1.04 8.29 6.70
C ARG A 357 -2.49 7.90 6.44
N MET A 358 -3.24 7.63 7.50
CA MET A 358 -4.61 7.15 7.41
C MET A 358 -5.51 8.17 6.75
N ASN A 359 -5.31 9.46 7.01
CA ASN A 359 -6.02 10.53 6.35
C ASN A 359 -5.95 10.44 4.82
N TYR A 360 -4.74 10.28 4.27
CA TYR A 360 -4.57 10.08 2.84
C TYR A 360 -5.13 8.73 2.35
N VAL A 361 -4.90 7.65 3.10
CA VAL A 361 -5.28 6.28 2.71
C VAL A 361 -6.80 6.10 2.66
N VAL A 362 -7.54 6.71 3.59
CA VAL A 362 -9.01 6.69 3.59
C VAL A 362 -9.57 7.34 2.32
N ASP A 363 -9.06 8.51 1.95
CA ASP A 363 -9.46 9.21 0.72
C ASP A 363 -9.06 8.45 -0.55
N LEU A 364 -7.88 7.81 -0.55
CA LEU A 364 -7.46 6.93 -1.64
C LEU A 364 -8.47 5.80 -1.83
N PHE A 365 -8.81 5.08 -0.75
CA PHE A 365 -9.76 3.98 -0.84
C PHE A 365 -11.13 4.47 -1.26
N ARG A 366 -11.65 5.55 -0.67
CA ARG A 366 -12.98 6.07 -0.98
C ARG A 366 -13.11 6.53 -2.43
N SER A 367 -12.11 7.26 -2.92
CA SER A 367 -12.14 7.81 -4.27
C SER A 367 -11.94 6.73 -5.33
N ARG A 368 -10.98 5.83 -5.14
CA ARG A 368 -10.55 4.88 -6.18
C ARG A 368 -11.14 3.47 -6.05
N GLN A 369 -12.04 3.20 -5.09
CA GLN A 369 -12.65 1.87 -4.91
C GLN A 369 -13.31 1.31 -6.18
N GLN A 370 -13.92 2.16 -7.02
CA GLN A 370 -14.64 1.73 -8.22
C GLN A 370 -13.84 1.96 -9.52
N GLU A 371 -12.54 2.29 -9.42
CA GLU A 371 -11.68 2.53 -10.57
C GLU A 371 -11.16 1.22 -11.18
N ARG A 372 -11.91 0.72 -12.16
CA ARG A 372 -11.65 -0.56 -12.83
C ARG A 372 -10.29 -0.63 -13.51
N ILE A 373 -9.68 0.51 -13.86
CA ILE A 373 -8.33 0.56 -14.43
C ILE A 373 -7.28 -0.08 -13.50
N LEU A 374 -7.51 -0.06 -12.19
CA LEU A 374 -6.61 -0.64 -11.21
C LEU A 374 -6.60 -2.18 -11.21
N LEU A 375 -7.50 -2.82 -11.96
CA LEU A 375 -7.52 -4.26 -12.20
C LEU A 375 -6.59 -4.70 -13.33
N GLN A 376 -5.92 -3.78 -14.01
CA GLN A 376 -4.97 -4.16 -15.05
C GLN A 376 -3.84 -5.02 -14.47
N ALA A 377 -3.37 -5.98 -15.26
CA ALA A 377 -2.27 -6.84 -14.88
C ALA A 377 -0.99 -6.00 -14.68
N PRO A 378 -0.27 -6.16 -13.55
CA PRO A 378 0.96 -5.41 -13.31
C PRO A 378 2.10 -5.88 -14.22
N PHE A 379 2.02 -7.08 -14.79
CA PHE A 379 3.03 -7.68 -15.65
C PHE A 379 2.40 -8.32 -16.88
N SER A 380 3.18 -8.46 -17.96
CA SER A 380 2.73 -9.20 -19.14
C SER A 380 2.61 -10.71 -18.87
N PRO A 381 1.84 -11.49 -19.66
CA PRO A 381 1.66 -12.93 -19.42
C PRO A 381 2.98 -13.71 -19.32
N VAL A 382 3.95 -13.42 -20.20
CA VAL A 382 5.28 -14.06 -20.19
C VAL A 382 6.05 -13.75 -18.91
N GLN A 383 5.93 -12.52 -18.40
CA GLN A 383 6.55 -12.13 -17.14
C GLN A 383 5.87 -12.80 -15.96
N THR A 384 4.54 -12.86 -15.94
CA THR A 384 3.76 -13.56 -14.92
C THR A 384 4.16 -15.04 -14.82
N ASP A 385 4.35 -15.74 -15.95
CA ASP A 385 4.78 -17.14 -15.94
C ASP A 385 6.19 -17.33 -15.36
N ALA A 386 7.12 -16.42 -15.68
CA ALA A 386 8.46 -16.43 -15.09
C ALA A 386 8.42 -16.16 -13.58
N ILE A 387 7.66 -15.15 -13.14
CA ILE A 387 7.50 -14.76 -11.73
C ILE A 387 6.90 -15.92 -10.92
N ARG A 388 5.84 -16.56 -11.45
CA ARG A 388 5.21 -17.73 -10.82
C ARG A 388 6.22 -18.86 -10.63
N ALA A 389 7.06 -19.11 -11.64
CA ALA A 389 8.12 -20.10 -11.58
C ALA A 389 9.36 -19.68 -10.76
N GLY A 390 9.33 -18.54 -10.06
CA GLY A 390 10.42 -18.07 -9.21
C GLY A 390 11.64 -17.57 -9.98
N ARG A 391 11.45 -17.11 -11.22
CA ARG A 391 12.51 -16.55 -12.07
C ARG A 391 12.33 -15.05 -12.23
N LEU A 392 13.45 -14.33 -12.36
CA LEU A 392 13.44 -12.93 -12.76
C LEU A 392 13.07 -12.82 -14.25
N PRO A 393 11.92 -12.19 -14.59
CA PRO A 393 11.54 -11.97 -15.99
C PRO A 393 12.45 -10.96 -16.71
N ALA A 394 12.50 -11.06 -18.05
CA ALA A 394 13.11 -10.05 -18.89
C ALA A 394 12.15 -8.87 -19.19
N GLY A 395 12.71 -7.74 -19.62
CA GLY A 395 11.96 -6.54 -20.01
C GLY A 395 11.68 -5.58 -18.84
N PRO A 396 10.95 -4.48 -19.10
CA PRO A 396 10.59 -3.50 -18.07
C PRO A 396 9.60 -4.10 -17.07
N LEU A 397 9.77 -3.78 -15.78
CA LEU A 397 9.01 -4.35 -14.66
C LEU A 397 8.07 -3.33 -13.99
#